data_AF-A0A962A9A4-F1
#
_entry.id   AF-A0A962A9A4-F1
#
_cell.length_a   1.000
_cell.length_b   1.000
_cell.length_c   1.000
_cell.angle_alpha   90.00
_cell.angle_beta   90.00
_cell.angle_gamma   90.00
#
_symmetry.space_group_name_H-M   'P 1'
#
loop_
_entity.id
_entity.type
_entity.pdbx_description
1 polymer ?
#
loop_
_entity_poly.entity_id
_entity_poly.type
_entity_poly.pdbx_seq_one_letter_code
_entity_poly.pdbx_strand_id
1 'polypeptide(L)'
;MTRSSQVAPAGAKGPKVEANVLDLATVPARLKRFDRLMGIDLGTKTIGLALSDVERSLASPLETIARRKFTLDVEAMLKLAAKYEVAVFVIGLPLNMDGTEGPRSQATRAFVRAVAAKTQIPFVYWDERMSTAAVTRELIAQDVSRAKRAEVVDRMAAAYILQGALDRLRAIGAAST
;
A
#
# COMPACT_ATOMS: atom_id res chain seq x y z
N MET A 1 33.99 6.49 50.49
CA MET A 1 34.45 6.33 49.10
C MET A 1 33.42 5.49 48.36
N THR A 2 32.71 6.15 47.45
CA THR A 2 31.41 5.79 46.88
C THR A 2 31.57 4.76 45.75
N ARG A 3 30.86 3.63 45.82
CA ARG A 3 30.73 2.71 44.68
C ARG A 3 29.76 3.30 43.67
N SER A 4 30.29 3.90 42.61
CA SER A 4 29.52 4.31 41.43
C SER A 4 29.15 3.07 40.62
N SER A 5 27.88 2.67 40.67
CA SER A 5 27.31 1.68 39.78
C SER A 5 27.11 2.30 38.39
N GLN A 6 27.93 1.92 37.42
CA GLN A 6 27.60 2.12 36.01
C GLN A 6 26.50 1.13 35.63
N VAL A 7 25.29 1.65 35.43
CA VAL A 7 24.19 0.95 34.77
C VAL A 7 24.53 0.91 33.28
N ALA A 8 24.64 -0.30 32.72
CA ALA A 8 24.80 -0.50 31.28
C ALA A 8 23.59 0.08 30.53
N PRO A 9 23.78 0.79 29.39
CA PRO A 9 22.65 1.33 28.65
C PRO A 9 21.80 0.22 28.05
N ALA A 10 20.49 0.37 28.23
CA ALA A 10 19.46 -0.51 27.69
C ALA A 10 19.70 -0.78 26.20
N GLY A 11 19.65 -2.06 25.83
CA GLY A 11 19.95 -2.54 24.49
C GLY A 11 19.21 -1.76 23.41
N ALA A 12 19.98 -1.23 22.47
CA ALA A 12 19.47 -0.70 21.22
C ALA A 12 18.64 -1.80 20.54
N LYS A 13 17.31 -1.65 20.57
CA LYS A 13 16.41 -2.48 19.77
C LYS A 13 16.69 -2.15 18.32
N GLY A 14 17.39 -3.04 17.63
CA GLY A 14 17.44 -3.05 16.16
C GLY A 14 16.02 -3.04 15.58
N PRO A 15 15.86 -2.65 14.30
CA PRO A 15 14.55 -2.43 13.70
C PRO A 15 13.73 -3.72 13.79
N LYS A 16 12.58 -3.65 14.47
CA LYS A 16 11.57 -4.70 14.43
C LYS A 16 11.03 -4.77 13.00
N VAL A 17 11.49 -5.73 12.22
CA VAL A 17 10.87 -6.06 10.93
C VAL A 17 9.41 -6.39 11.23
N GLU A 18 8.48 -5.56 10.75
CA GLU A 18 7.05 -5.87 10.79
C GLU A 18 6.88 -7.16 9.97
N ALA A 19 6.57 -8.29 10.63
CA ALA A 19 6.94 -9.65 10.20
C ALA A 19 6.39 -10.13 8.84
N ASN A 20 5.59 -9.33 8.13
CA ASN A 20 5.12 -9.63 6.77
C ASN A 20 5.05 -8.38 5.88
N VAL A 21 6.04 -7.48 6.01
CA VAL A 21 6.21 -6.32 5.12
C VAL A 21 7.50 -6.47 4.33
N LEU A 22 7.42 -6.33 3.01
CA LEU A 22 8.54 -6.45 2.08
C LEU A 22 8.98 -5.08 1.56
N ASP A 23 10.26 -4.99 1.18
CA ASP A 23 10.72 -3.93 0.29
C ASP A 23 10.22 -4.25 -1.13
N LEU A 24 9.67 -3.24 -1.83
CA LEU A 24 9.19 -3.35 -3.20
C LEU A 24 10.24 -3.98 -4.13
N ALA A 25 11.52 -3.64 -3.96
CA ALA A 25 12.59 -4.18 -4.79
C ALA A 25 12.78 -5.70 -4.65
N THR A 26 12.32 -6.29 -3.55
CA THR A 26 12.42 -7.74 -3.28
C THR A 26 11.21 -8.53 -3.80
N VAL A 27 10.13 -7.84 -4.15
CA VAL A 27 8.88 -8.45 -4.61
C VAL A 27 9.08 -9.31 -5.86
N PRO A 28 9.80 -8.90 -6.92
CA PRO A 28 9.93 -9.70 -8.15
C PRO A 28 10.46 -11.11 -7.89
N ALA A 29 11.39 -11.28 -6.95
CA ALA A 29 11.97 -12.58 -6.60
C ALA A 29 10.98 -13.53 -5.88
N ARG A 30 9.83 -13.02 -5.41
CA ARG A 30 8.79 -13.79 -4.70
C ARG A 30 7.62 -14.16 -5.60
N LEU A 31 7.43 -13.46 -6.72
CA LEU A 31 6.27 -13.62 -7.58
C LEU A 31 6.47 -14.76 -8.59
N LYS A 32 5.42 -15.55 -8.77
CA LYS A 32 5.29 -16.46 -9.92
C LYS A 32 4.74 -15.69 -11.12
N ARG A 33 4.86 -16.30 -12.30
CA ARG A 33 4.54 -15.67 -13.59
C ARG A 33 3.18 -14.95 -13.60
N PHE A 34 2.13 -15.57 -13.07
CA PHE A 34 0.75 -15.06 -13.13
C PHE A 34 0.21 -14.52 -11.81
N ASP A 35 1.09 -14.32 -10.82
CA ASP A 35 0.69 -13.75 -9.54
C ASP A 35 0.21 -12.31 -9.73
N ARG A 36 -0.91 -12.01 -9.07
CA ARG A 36 -1.52 -10.67 -9.07
C ARG A 36 -1.20 -9.92 -7.79
N LEU A 37 -1.17 -8.61 -7.90
CA LEU A 37 -1.03 -7.69 -6.78
C LEU A 37 -2.37 -6.99 -6.52
N MET A 38 -2.65 -6.68 -5.26
CA MET A 38 -3.82 -5.91 -4.88
C MET A 38 -3.40 -4.59 -4.26
N GLY A 39 -3.89 -3.50 -4.85
CA GLY A 39 -3.74 -2.13 -4.34
C GLY A 39 -4.77 -1.83 -3.27
N ILE A 40 -4.35 -1.11 -2.23
CA ILE A 40 -5.20 -0.70 -1.12
C ILE A 40 -5.05 0.81 -0.90
N ASP A 41 -6.18 1.51 -0.95
CA ASP A 41 -6.31 2.87 -0.43
C ASP A 41 -7.09 2.84 0.90
N LEU A 42 -6.44 3.27 1.98
CA LEU A 42 -7.01 3.23 3.32
C LEU A 42 -7.64 4.58 3.69
N GLY A 43 -8.93 4.72 3.39
CA GLY A 43 -9.75 5.83 3.83
C GLY A 43 -10.25 5.70 5.28
N THR A 44 -10.79 6.77 5.83
CA THR A 44 -11.42 6.76 7.17
C THR A 44 -12.77 6.04 7.18
N LYS A 45 -13.49 6.05 6.06
CA LYS A 45 -14.82 5.45 5.89
C LYS A 45 -14.85 4.25 4.94
N THR A 46 -13.84 4.09 4.12
CA THR A 46 -13.79 3.12 3.04
C THR A 46 -12.39 2.51 2.92
N ILE A 47 -12.32 1.33 2.31
CA ILE A 47 -11.08 0.71 1.83
C ILE A 47 -11.26 0.52 0.33
N GLY A 48 -10.56 1.31 -0.47
CA GLY A 48 -10.54 1.14 -1.92
C GLY A 48 -9.60 -0.01 -2.29
N LEU A 49 -10.04 -0.90 -3.16
CA LEU A 49 -9.24 -2.02 -3.67
C LEU A 49 -9.06 -1.91 -5.17
N ALA A 50 -7.86 -2.24 -5.63
CA ALA A 50 -7.53 -2.41 -7.04
C ALA A 50 -6.78 -3.72 -7.26
N LEU A 51 -6.82 -4.25 -8.48
CA LEU A 51 -6.17 -5.51 -8.83
C LEU A 51 -5.29 -5.30 -10.06
N SER A 52 -4.11 -5.93 -10.07
CA SER A 52 -3.30 -6.01 -11.27
C SER A 52 -3.84 -7.07 -12.23
N ASP A 53 -3.60 -6.89 -13.51
CA ASP A 53 -3.61 -8.01 -14.45
C ASP A 53 -2.49 -9.02 -14.13
N VAL A 54 -2.52 -10.17 -14.80
CA VAL A 54 -1.55 -11.27 -14.60
C VAL A 54 -0.16 -10.93 -15.12
N GLU A 55 -0.07 -10.01 -16.09
CA GLU A 55 1.20 -9.49 -16.61
C GLU A 55 1.81 -8.42 -15.68
N ARG A 56 1.09 -8.01 -14.63
CA ARG A 56 1.48 -6.93 -13.71
C ARG A 56 1.79 -5.64 -14.46
N SER A 57 0.99 -5.41 -15.49
CA SER A 57 1.08 -4.29 -16.38
C SER A 57 0.06 -3.19 -16.00
N LEU A 58 -1.19 -3.57 -15.78
CA LEU A 58 -2.26 -2.62 -15.54
C LEU A 58 -2.91 -2.84 -14.18
N ALA A 59 -3.19 -1.75 -13.48
CA ALA A 59 -4.01 -1.74 -12.27
C ALA A 59 -5.43 -1.27 -12.62
N SER A 60 -6.44 -2.06 -12.24
CA SER A 60 -7.85 -1.71 -12.40
C SER A 60 -8.54 -1.63 -11.04
N PRO A 61 -9.46 -0.66 -10.82
CA PRO A 61 -10.31 -0.66 -9.64
C PRO A 61 -11.08 -1.98 -9.52
N LEU A 62 -11.22 -2.49 -8.31
CA LEU A 62 -11.91 -3.74 -8.04
C LEU A 62 -13.20 -3.50 -7.24
N GLU A 63 -13.06 -3.03 -6.00
CA GLU A 63 -14.18 -2.88 -5.07
C GLU A 63 -13.84 -1.84 -4.00
N THR A 64 -14.86 -1.17 -3.47
CA THR A 64 -14.71 -0.28 -2.31
C THR A 64 -15.47 -0.87 -1.13
N ILE A 65 -14.75 -1.29 -0.10
CA ILE A 65 -15.34 -1.82 1.13
C ILE A 65 -15.73 -0.64 2.03
N ALA A 66 -17.01 -0.52 2.37
CA ALA A 66 -17.45 0.42 3.40
C ALA A 66 -17.00 -0.08 4.78
N ARG A 67 -16.20 0.71 5.50
CA ARG A 67 -15.66 0.34 6.80
C ARG A 67 -16.75 0.30 7.86
N ARG A 68 -16.82 -0.80 8.60
CA ARG A 68 -17.76 -0.99 9.71
C ARG A 68 -17.02 -1.46 10.94
N LYS A 69 -16.64 -2.73 10.97
CA LYS A 69 -15.87 -3.35 12.05
C LYS A 69 -14.62 -3.94 11.45
N PHE A 70 -13.46 -3.63 12.03
CA PHE A 70 -12.16 -4.06 11.52
C PHE A 70 -12.12 -5.54 11.09
N THR A 71 -12.64 -6.45 11.93
CA THR A 71 -12.68 -7.88 11.60
C THR A 71 -13.46 -8.18 10.32
N LEU A 72 -14.66 -7.59 10.15
CA LEU A 72 -15.49 -7.81 8.97
C LEU A 72 -14.86 -7.18 7.72
N ASP A 73 -14.30 -5.99 7.86
CA ASP A 73 -13.65 -5.26 6.78
C ASP A 73 -12.45 -6.06 6.23
N VAL A 74 -11.63 -6.61 7.13
CA VAL A 74 -10.46 -7.43 6.78
C VAL A 74 -10.87 -8.79 6.23
N GLU A 75 -11.89 -9.44 6.78
CA GLU A 75 -12.41 -10.69 6.22
C GLU A 75 -12.92 -10.51 4.79
N ALA A 76 -13.63 -9.43 4.50
CA ALA A 76 -14.09 -9.11 3.14
C ALA A 76 -12.89 -8.90 2.19
N MET A 77 -11.90 -8.11 2.62
CA MET A 77 -10.68 -7.88 1.85
C MET A 77 -9.91 -9.19 1.57
N LEU A 78 -9.72 -10.04 2.58
CA LEU A 78 -9.00 -11.31 2.44
C LEU A 78 -9.77 -12.33 1.58
N LYS A 79 -11.11 -12.32 1.62
CA LYS A 79 -11.94 -13.14 0.71
C LYS A 79 -11.71 -12.74 -0.75
N LEU A 80 -11.66 -11.44 -1.05
CA LEU A 80 -11.34 -10.96 -2.39
C LEU A 80 -9.91 -11.31 -2.78
N ALA A 81 -8.95 -11.15 -1.87
CA ALA A 81 -7.56 -11.52 -2.11
C ALA A 81 -7.40 -13.01 -2.44
N ALA A 82 -8.09 -13.88 -1.71
CA ALA A 82 -8.11 -15.32 -1.98
C ALA A 82 -8.79 -15.64 -3.33
N LYS A 83 -9.93 -15.00 -3.63
CA LYS A 83 -10.66 -15.18 -4.90
C LYS A 83 -9.80 -14.87 -6.13
N TYR A 84 -8.95 -13.85 -6.04
CA TYR A 84 -8.11 -13.38 -7.14
C TYR A 84 -6.66 -13.86 -7.06
N GLU A 85 -6.35 -14.80 -6.14
CA GLU A 85 -5.00 -15.36 -5.95
C GLU A 85 -3.93 -14.28 -5.77
N VAL A 86 -4.22 -13.29 -4.93
CA VAL A 86 -3.31 -12.17 -4.68
C VAL A 86 -2.07 -12.66 -3.94
N ALA A 87 -0.90 -12.34 -4.49
CA ALA A 87 0.38 -12.71 -3.91
C ALA A 87 0.97 -11.62 -3.00
N VAL A 88 0.66 -10.34 -3.25
CA VAL A 88 1.18 -9.20 -2.46
C VAL A 88 0.14 -8.08 -2.39
N PHE A 89 -0.01 -7.48 -1.21
CA PHE A 89 -0.74 -6.23 -1.04
C PHE A 89 0.18 -5.03 -1.21
N VAL A 90 -0.26 -4.04 -1.97
CA VAL A 90 0.40 -2.74 -2.11
C VAL A 90 -0.49 -1.70 -1.46
N ILE A 91 -0.03 -1.07 -0.40
CA ILE A 91 -0.80 -0.05 0.33
C ILE A 91 -0.06 1.28 0.27
N GLY A 92 -0.80 2.34 -0.05
CA GLY A 92 -0.23 3.67 -0.08
C GLY A 92 0.17 4.16 1.32
N LEU A 93 1.32 4.82 1.41
CA LEU A 93 1.85 5.41 2.63
C LEU A 93 1.94 6.93 2.43
N PRO A 94 0.99 7.70 2.98
CA PRO A 94 0.93 9.14 2.76
C PRO A 94 2.01 9.85 3.59
N LEU A 95 3.15 10.12 2.94
CA LEU A 95 4.25 10.90 3.50
C LEU A 95 3.99 12.40 3.30
N ASN A 96 4.52 13.20 4.22
CA ASN A 96 4.58 14.65 4.06
C ASN A 96 5.54 15.03 2.92
N MET A 97 5.49 16.29 2.47
CA MET A 97 6.33 16.77 1.36
C MET A 97 7.83 16.70 1.67
N ASP A 98 8.20 16.80 2.95
CA ASP A 98 9.58 16.62 3.45
C ASP A 98 9.97 15.16 3.68
N GLY A 99 9.07 14.21 3.37
CA GLY A 99 9.26 12.77 3.57
C GLY A 99 8.94 12.27 4.98
N THR A 100 8.52 13.15 5.90
CA THR A 100 8.17 12.73 7.27
C THR A 100 6.81 12.05 7.34
N GLU A 101 6.59 11.23 8.37
CA GLU A 101 5.32 10.54 8.60
C GLU A 101 4.36 11.36 9.46
N GLY A 102 3.14 11.58 8.96
CA GLY A 102 2.05 12.17 9.73
C GLY A 102 1.10 11.12 10.35
N PRO A 103 0.03 11.56 11.03
CA PRO A 103 -0.97 10.68 11.64
C PRO A 103 -1.60 9.65 10.69
N ARG A 104 -1.77 10.00 9.39
CA ARG A 104 -2.29 9.07 8.37
C ARG A 104 -1.32 7.93 8.06
N SER A 105 -0.02 8.21 8.01
CA SER A 105 1.01 7.17 7.84
C SER A 105 1.01 6.21 9.04
N GLN A 106 0.94 6.74 10.26
CA GLN A 106 0.87 5.92 11.47
C GLN A 106 -0.38 5.02 11.49
N ALA A 107 -1.55 5.56 11.11
CA ALA A 107 -2.78 4.78 11.00
C ALA A 107 -2.68 3.65 9.96
N THR A 108 -2.01 3.93 8.82
CA THR A 108 -1.73 2.94 7.77
C THR A 108 -0.84 1.82 8.29
N ARG A 109 0.26 2.16 8.98
CA ARG A 109 1.15 1.17 9.60
C ARG A 109 0.45 0.32 10.66
N ALA A 110 -0.38 0.94 11.49
CA ALA A 110 -1.17 0.22 12.49
C ALA A 110 -2.16 -0.76 11.84
N PHE A 111 -2.82 -0.35 10.75
CA PHE A 111 -3.68 -1.23 9.96
C PHE A 111 -2.90 -2.42 9.38
N VAL A 112 -1.77 -2.16 8.70
CA VAL A 112 -0.91 -3.20 8.13
C VAL A 112 -0.46 -4.19 9.20
N ARG A 113 0.01 -3.71 10.36
CA ARG A 113 0.42 -4.58 11.46
C ARG A 113 -0.70 -5.50 11.94
N ALA A 114 -1.91 -4.96 12.06
CA ALA A 114 -3.08 -5.73 12.51
C ALA A 114 -3.55 -6.76 11.46
N VAL A 115 -3.43 -6.44 10.16
CA VAL A 115 -3.81 -7.35 9.08
C VAL A 115 -2.74 -8.40 8.80
N ALA A 116 -1.46 -8.03 8.83
CA ALA A 116 -0.33 -8.93 8.61
C ALA A 116 -0.33 -10.11 9.60
N ALA A 117 -0.88 -9.93 10.80
CA ALA A 117 -1.07 -11.00 11.78
C ALA A 117 -2.19 -12.00 11.41
N LYS A 118 -3.00 -11.72 10.39
CA LYS A 118 -4.18 -12.49 9.95
C LYS A 118 -4.01 -13.14 8.57
N THR A 119 -2.90 -12.89 7.88
CA THR A 119 -2.67 -13.39 6.52
C THR A 119 -1.19 -13.67 6.26
N GLN A 120 -0.92 -14.63 5.40
CA GLN A 120 0.43 -14.91 4.91
C GLN A 120 0.79 -14.04 3.70
N ILE A 121 -0.17 -13.33 3.10
CA ILE A 121 0.08 -12.42 1.98
C ILE A 121 0.87 -11.19 2.49
N PRO A 122 2.09 -10.95 2.01
CA PRO A 122 2.90 -9.81 2.43
C PRO A 122 2.32 -8.47 1.98
N PHE A 123 2.70 -7.42 2.71
CA PHE A 123 2.43 -6.04 2.36
C PHE A 123 3.68 -5.34 1.82
N VAL A 124 3.46 -4.33 0.98
CA VAL A 124 4.46 -3.36 0.55
C VAL A 124 3.86 -1.98 0.71
N TYR A 125 4.65 -1.07 1.29
CA TYR A 125 4.30 0.35 1.33
C TYR A 125 4.68 1.02 0.01
N TRP A 126 3.76 1.77 -0.57
CA TRP A 126 3.99 2.58 -1.75
C TRP A 126 3.88 4.06 -1.43
N ASP A 127 4.86 4.85 -1.86
CA ASP A 127 4.86 6.28 -1.64
C ASP A 127 3.90 6.99 -2.63
N GLU A 128 2.83 7.58 -2.10
CA GLU A 128 1.72 8.15 -2.90
C GLU A 128 2.05 9.49 -3.60
N ARG A 129 3.23 10.07 -3.37
CA ARG A 129 3.53 11.50 -3.67
C ARG A 129 3.33 11.96 -5.13
N MET A 130 3.18 11.08 -6.12
CA MET A 130 3.05 11.49 -7.53
C MET A 130 1.71 11.19 -8.21
N SER A 131 0.88 10.28 -7.71
CA SER A 131 -0.17 9.70 -8.56
C SER A 131 -1.44 10.57 -8.69
N THR A 132 -1.92 11.15 -7.58
CA THR A 132 -3.16 11.96 -7.57
C THR A 132 -3.04 13.27 -8.34
N ALA A 133 -1.87 13.93 -8.28
CA ALA A 133 -1.67 15.22 -8.93
C ALA A 133 -1.61 15.11 -10.47
N ALA A 134 -0.99 14.06 -10.99
CA ALA A 134 -0.92 13.82 -12.44
C ALA A 134 -2.31 13.53 -13.03
N VAL A 135 -3.09 12.69 -12.36
CA VAL A 135 -4.47 12.36 -12.76
C VAL A 135 -5.36 13.59 -12.71
N THR A 136 -5.27 14.36 -11.62
CA THR A 136 -6.10 15.55 -11.48
C THR A 136 -5.85 16.51 -12.64
N ARG A 137 -4.58 16.71 -13.03
CA ARG A 137 -4.17 17.52 -14.20
C ARG A 137 -4.79 17.03 -15.51
N GLU A 138 -4.74 15.73 -15.78
CA GLU A 138 -5.34 15.13 -16.97
C GLU A 138 -6.86 15.38 -17.02
N LEU A 139 -7.56 15.17 -15.90
CA LEU A 139 -8.99 15.44 -15.83
C LEU A 139 -9.32 16.94 -15.95
N ILE A 140 -8.40 17.85 -15.57
CA ILE A 140 -8.54 19.29 -15.87
C ILE A 140 -8.45 19.51 -17.38
N ALA A 141 -7.48 18.89 -18.05
CA ALA A 141 -7.29 19.03 -19.49
C ALA A 141 -8.50 18.52 -20.30
N GLN A 142 -9.24 17.55 -19.75
CA GLN A 142 -10.48 17.02 -20.31
C GLN A 142 -11.75 17.80 -19.89
N ASP A 143 -11.58 18.99 -19.29
CA ASP A 143 -12.66 19.88 -18.83
C ASP A 143 -13.68 19.24 -17.88
N VAL A 144 -13.23 18.25 -17.09
CA VAL A 144 -14.08 17.57 -16.11
C VAL A 144 -14.34 18.49 -14.92
N SER A 145 -15.60 18.61 -14.51
CA SER A 145 -16.00 19.47 -13.39
C SER A 145 -15.27 19.10 -12.09
N ARG A 146 -15.05 20.08 -11.19
CA ARG A 146 -14.34 19.85 -9.91
C ARG A 146 -14.98 18.73 -9.07
N ALA A 147 -16.31 18.69 -9.00
CA ALA A 147 -17.02 17.65 -8.27
C ALA A 147 -16.82 16.26 -8.90
N LYS A 148 -16.92 16.16 -10.23
CA LYS A 148 -16.74 14.88 -10.92
C LYS A 148 -15.29 14.39 -10.86
N ARG A 149 -14.32 15.29 -10.91
CA ARG A 149 -12.89 14.97 -10.70
C ARG A 149 -12.65 14.34 -9.33
N ALA A 150 -13.21 14.92 -8.27
CA ALA A 150 -13.06 14.38 -6.93
C ALA A 150 -13.64 12.96 -6.82
N GLU A 151 -14.81 12.71 -7.42
CA GLU A 151 -15.43 11.38 -7.46
C GLU A 151 -14.57 10.35 -8.23
N VAL A 152 -14.01 10.74 -9.37
CA VAL A 152 -13.14 9.88 -10.17
C VAL A 152 -11.85 9.57 -9.41
N VAL A 153 -11.22 10.59 -8.84
CA VAL A 153 -9.98 10.43 -8.06
C VAL A 153 -10.19 9.50 -6.88
N ASP A 154 -11.28 9.66 -6.12
CA ASP A 154 -11.62 8.80 -4.99
C ASP A 154 -11.83 7.33 -5.42
N ARG A 155 -12.58 7.11 -6.51
CA ARG A 155 -12.82 5.76 -7.04
C ARG A 155 -11.55 5.08 -7.58
N MET A 156 -10.60 5.86 -8.09
CA MET A 156 -9.40 5.36 -8.74
C MET A 156 -8.18 5.33 -7.82
N ALA A 157 -8.27 5.86 -6.59
CA ALA A 157 -7.13 6.03 -5.69
C ALA A 157 -6.30 4.74 -5.51
N ALA A 158 -6.96 3.61 -5.20
CA ALA A 158 -6.29 2.33 -5.04
C ALA A 158 -5.61 1.83 -6.33
N ALA A 159 -6.20 2.11 -7.50
CA ALA A 159 -5.62 1.74 -8.79
C ALA A 159 -4.38 2.58 -9.10
N TYR A 160 -4.38 3.86 -8.72
CA TYR A 160 -3.21 4.74 -8.89
C TYR A 160 -2.05 4.37 -7.97
N ILE A 161 -2.35 4.00 -6.72
CA ILE A 161 -1.36 3.44 -5.80
C ILE A 161 -0.72 2.21 -6.42
N LEU A 162 -1.55 1.27 -6.90
CA LEU A 162 -1.06 0.03 -7.48
C LEU A 162 -0.28 0.27 -8.77
N GLN A 163 -0.78 1.12 -9.67
CA GLN A 163 -0.13 1.40 -10.95
C GLN A 163 1.28 1.97 -10.73
N GLY A 164 1.44 2.92 -9.81
CA GLY A 164 2.77 3.47 -9.50
C GLY A 164 3.75 2.40 -9.03
N ALA A 165 3.30 1.48 -8.16
CA ALA A 165 4.12 0.37 -7.70
C ALA A 165 4.47 -0.59 -8.84
N LEU A 166 3.51 -0.92 -9.72
CA LEU A 166 3.74 -1.77 -10.90
C LEU A 166 4.77 -1.13 -11.84
N ASP A 167 4.64 0.16 -12.13
CA ASP A 167 5.57 0.89 -13.01
C ASP A 167 6.99 0.89 -12.43
N ARG A 168 7.12 1.06 -11.11
CA ARG A 168 8.41 0.96 -10.43
C ARG A 168 8.99 -0.45 -10.46
N LEU A 169 8.18 -1.48 -10.25
CA LEU A 169 8.61 -2.87 -10.36
C LEU A 169 9.14 -3.19 -11.76
N ARG A 170 8.46 -2.71 -12.80
CA ARG A 170 8.94 -2.87 -14.19
C ARG A 170 10.26 -2.16 -14.43
N ALA A 171 10.42 -0.94 -13.91
CA ALA A 171 11.69 -0.20 -14.04
C ALA A 171 12.86 -0.94 -13.35
N ILE A 172 12.61 -1.56 -12.19
CA ILE A 172 13.62 -2.38 -11.49
C ILE A 172 13.97 -3.64 -12.30
N GLY A 173 12.97 -4.32 -12.87
CA GLY A 173 13.19 -5.49 -13.72
C GLY A 173 13.98 -5.18 -15.00
N ALA A 174 13.67 -4.06 -15.65
CA ALA A 174 14.36 -3.61 -16.86
C ALA A 174 15.83 -3.20 -16.61
N ALA A 175 16.15 -2.66 -15.42
CA ALA A 175 17.52 -2.31 -15.04
C ALA A 175 18.39 -3.52 -14.63
N SER A 176 17.77 -4.70 -14.48
CA SER A 176 18.45 -5.95 -14.08
C SER A 176 18.73 -6.89 -15.27
N THR A 177 18.40 -6.46 -16.49
CA THR A 177 18.61 -7.18 -17.76
C THR A 177 19.62 -6.43 -18.61
#